data_AF-A0A429GRG8-F1
#
_entry.id   AF-A0A429GRG8-F1
#
_cell.length_a   1.000
_cell.length_b   1.000
_cell.length_c   1.000
_cell.angle_alpha   90.00
_cell.angle_beta   90.00
_cell.angle_gamma   90.00
#
_symmetry.space_group_name_H-M   'P 1'
#
loop_
_entity.id
_entity.type
_entity.pdbx_description
1 polymer ?
#
loop_
_entity_poly.entity_id
_entity_poly.type
_entity_poly.pdbx_seq_one_letter_code
_entity_poly.pdbx_strand_id
1 'polypeptide(L)'
;MSEKKSGSEIVKRHKEVYRRIVRVYEKLKEGPASVKELADKLKNDSAFAGIAHATIDKEIRFALSVLKGIEVVEERKDGKYRVVRRKIILKDDALRNVLLQHSKYLLSDFLAILGRSYFKLPDPSEIFSNEKYKYLLEHLKTGYPEIYSNMEEMIRIKEEIQDLQKEICEKIRDYLLEYNIPIEVEKEVESGRVYSAISSMFGGSGEVVRSEEVVDDRIRDVVKLCLIDNIPPCNIDCLPDTLDMQKTEGMVQLLIEDRGGEVIFAWLKPDLIEAINKALSLDSIRITYEKLKENERNYEERRKRYEEDMKKIVTDFQNGFPLLGRCDICRDYLEDLSEKGRKNQEELERYLGNMLTALLRKGS
;
A
#
# COMPACT_ATOMS: atom_id res chain seq x y z
N MET A 1 -57.74 20.97 -27.61
CA MET A 1 -57.15 22.23 -27.10
C MET A 1 -56.14 21.86 -26.03
N SER A 2 -54.84 21.93 -26.31
CA SER A 2 -53.82 21.71 -25.28
C SER A 2 -53.66 23.00 -24.48
N GLU A 3 -54.02 22.95 -23.20
CA GLU A 3 -53.74 24.03 -22.26
C GLU A 3 -52.22 24.22 -22.19
N LYS A 4 -51.74 25.39 -22.60
CA LYS A 4 -50.34 25.78 -22.44
C LYS A 4 -50.06 25.93 -20.95
N LYS A 5 -49.45 24.92 -20.34
CA LYS A 5 -48.95 25.00 -18.95
C LYS A 5 -48.06 26.23 -18.81
N SER A 6 -48.30 27.01 -17.76
CA SER A 6 -47.54 28.23 -17.48
C SER A 6 -46.05 27.89 -17.29
N GLY A 7 -45.14 28.77 -17.74
CA GLY A 7 -43.70 28.55 -17.61
C GLY A 7 -43.25 28.28 -16.17
N SER A 8 -43.97 28.79 -15.17
CA SER A 8 -43.75 28.54 -13.75
C SER A 8 -43.99 27.09 -13.33
N GLU A 9 -44.94 26.38 -13.92
CA GLU A 9 -45.21 24.98 -13.58
C GLU A 9 -44.12 24.04 -14.11
N ILE A 10 -43.59 24.34 -15.30
CA ILE A 10 -42.49 23.58 -15.92
C ILE A 10 -41.24 23.67 -15.03
N VAL A 11 -40.88 24.87 -14.59
CA VAL A 11 -39.73 25.10 -13.71
C VAL A 11 -39.90 24.39 -12.36
N LYS A 12 -41.09 24.45 -11.75
CA LYS A 12 -41.39 23.71 -10.51
C LYS A 12 -41.21 22.21 -10.69
N ARG A 13 -41.68 21.65 -11.80
CA ARG A 13 -41.55 20.22 -12.10
C ARG A 13 -40.08 19.81 -12.27
N HIS A 14 -39.26 20.61 -12.95
CA HIS A 14 -37.83 20.32 -13.12
C HIS A 14 -37.07 20.32 -11.79
N LYS A 15 -37.35 21.29 -10.91
CA LYS A 15 -36.73 21.34 -9.58
C LYS A 15 -37.03 20.10 -8.76
N GLU A 16 -38.25 19.57 -8.87
CA GLU A 16 -38.66 18.37 -8.16
C GLU A 16 -37.95 17.11 -8.68
N VAL A 17 -37.85 16.96 -10.00
CA VAL A 17 -37.10 15.86 -10.63
C VAL A 17 -35.63 15.90 -10.21
N TYR A 18 -35.00 17.08 -10.22
CA TYR A 18 -33.62 17.22 -9.78
C TYR A 18 -33.41 16.81 -8.32
N ARG A 19 -34.29 17.27 -7.41
CA ARG A 19 -34.23 16.88 -5.99
C ARG A 19 -34.28 15.36 -5.81
N ARG A 20 -35.14 14.66 -6.56
CA ARG A 20 -35.24 13.19 -6.51
C ARG A 20 -33.96 12.51 -6.98
N ILE A 21 -33.33 12.99 -8.05
CA ILE A 21 -32.05 12.46 -8.56
C ILE A 21 -30.97 12.59 -7.48
N VAL A 22 -30.86 13.75 -6.83
CA VAL A 22 -29.88 14.00 -5.77
C VAL A 22 -30.11 13.06 -4.58
N ARG A 23 -31.35 12.88 -4.13
CA ARG A 23 -31.68 11.97 -3.03
C ARG A 23 -31.34 10.51 -3.32
N VAL A 24 -31.59 10.04 -4.55
CA VAL A 24 -31.18 8.68 -4.99
C VAL A 24 -29.67 8.53 -4.91
N TYR A 25 -28.92 9.53 -5.40
CA TYR A 25 -27.46 9.52 -5.34
C TYR A 25 -26.92 9.53 -3.90
N GLU A 26 -27.48 10.37 -3.02
CA GLU A 26 -27.10 10.41 -1.60
C GLU A 26 -27.30 9.06 -0.92
N LYS A 27 -28.42 8.37 -1.20
CA LYS A 27 -28.67 7.04 -0.64
C LYS A 27 -27.71 5.97 -1.16
N LEU A 28 -27.25 6.08 -2.40
CA LEU A 28 -26.24 5.18 -2.94
C LEU A 28 -24.83 5.43 -2.37
N LYS A 29 -24.56 6.60 -1.79
CA LYS A 29 -23.29 6.85 -1.06
C LYS A 29 -23.21 6.04 0.24
N GLU A 30 -24.34 5.66 0.82
CA GLU A 30 -24.41 4.80 2.00
C GLU A 30 -24.05 3.34 1.67
N GLY A 31 -24.13 2.94 0.40
CA GLY A 31 -23.75 1.61 -0.07
C GLY A 31 -24.54 1.16 -1.31
N PRO A 32 -24.14 0.02 -1.93
CA PRO A 32 -24.83 -0.51 -3.10
C PRO A 32 -26.29 -0.90 -2.80
N ALA A 33 -27.23 -0.50 -3.65
CA ALA A 33 -28.65 -0.77 -3.47
C ALA A 33 -29.38 -1.04 -4.79
N SER A 34 -30.32 -1.97 -4.76
CA SER A 34 -31.29 -2.23 -5.83
C SER A 34 -32.37 -1.14 -5.89
N VAL A 35 -33.14 -1.10 -6.98
CA VAL A 35 -34.29 -0.19 -7.12
C VAL A 35 -35.28 -0.35 -5.96
N LYS A 36 -35.56 -1.59 -5.55
CA LYS A 36 -36.50 -1.89 -4.47
C LYS A 36 -35.99 -1.38 -3.12
N GLU A 37 -34.72 -1.64 -2.81
CA GLU A 37 -34.09 -1.13 -1.58
C GLU A 37 -34.06 0.41 -1.54
N LEU A 38 -33.81 1.07 -2.67
CA LEU A 38 -33.89 2.53 -2.77
C LEU A 38 -35.32 3.04 -2.57
N ALA A 39 -36.33 2.38 -3.14
CA ALA A 39 -37.74 2.74 -2.97
C ALA A 39 -38.16 2.65 -1.50
N ASP A 40 -37.79 1.57 -0.82
CA ASP A 40 -38.07 1.39 0.61
C ASP A 40 -37.40 2.44 1.49
N LYS A 41 -36.16 2.84 1.15
CA LYS A 41 -35.42 3.89 1.86
C LYS A 41 -35.97 5.30 1.59
N LEU A 42 -36.52 5.55 0.39
CA LEU A 42 -36.93 6.88 -0.06
C LEU A 42 -38.43 7.15 0.04
N LYS A 43 -39.26 6.14 0.34
CA LYS A 43 -40.73 6.31 0.40
C LYS A 43 -41.22 7.36 1.40
N ASN A 44 -40.43 7.62 2.44
CA ASN A 44 -40.72 8.64 3.45
C ASN A 44 -39.91 9.93 3.26
N ASP A 45 -39.08 10.03 2.20
CA ASP A 45 -38.32 11.23 1.91
C ASP A 45 -39.26 12.32 1.37
N SER A 46 -39.10 13.55 1.86
CA SER A 46 -39.83 14.73 1.41
C SER A 46 -39.87 14.91 -0.12
N ALA A 47 -38.81 14.52 -0.84
CA ALA A 47 -38.74 14.62 -2.32
C ALA A 47 -39.66 13.62 -3.05
N PHE A 48 -40.13 12.59 -2.34
CA PHE A 48 -41.04 11.56 -2.84
C PHE A 48 -42.41 11.59 -2.14
N ALA A 49 -42.63 12.54 -1.22
CA ALA A 49 -43.90 12.68 -0.51
C ALA A 49 -45.07 12.92 -1.48
N GLY A 50 -46.17 12.20 -1.27
CA GLY A 50 -47.37 12.29 -2.11
C GLY A 50 -47.29 11.55 -3.45
N ILE A 51 -46.20 10.83 -3.73
CA ILE A 51 -46.07 9.98 -4.92
C ILE A 51 -46.57 8.57 -4.56
N ALA A 52 -47.47 8.02 -5.38
CA ALA A 52 -47.90 6.63 -5.23
C ALA A 52 -46.71 5.67 -5.32
N HIS A 53 -46.70 4.61 -4.52
CA HIS A 53 -45.57 3.68 -4.42
C HIS A 53 -45.13 3.09 -5.78
N ALA A 54 -46.08 2.75 -6.65
CA ALA A 54 -45.79 2.26 -8.00
C ALA A 54 -45.09 3.29 -8.91
N THR A 55 -45.23 4.58 -8.59
CA THR A 55 -44.59 5.68 -9.30
C THR A 55 -43.19 5.98 -8.76
N ILE A 56 -42.91 5.68 -7.48
CA ILE A 56 -41.58 5.84 -6.88
C ILE A 56 -40.54 5.00 -7.62
N ASP A 57 -40.84 3.74 -7.92
CA ASP A 57 -39.96 2.86 -8.70
C ASP A 57 -39.60 3.43 -10.07
N LYS A 58 -40.57 4.04 -10.76
CA LYS A 58 -40.35 4.68 -12.06
C LYS A 58 -39.44 5.90 -11.96
N GLU A 59 -39.66 6.74 -10.95
CA GLU A 59 -38.84 7.92 -10.68
C GLU A 59 -37.40 7.53 -10.29
N ILE A 60 -37.23 6.48 -9.49
CA ILE A 60 -35.90 5.94 -9.13
C ILE A 60 -35.20 5.38 -10.37
N ARG A 61 -35.88 4.58 -11.21
CA ARG A 61 -35.30 4.09 -12.47
C ARG A 61 -34.89 5.22 -13.39
N PHE A 62 -35.70 6.28 -13.49
CA PHE A 62 -35.35 7.48 -14.23
C PHE A 62 -34.08 8.15 -13.65
N ALA A 63 -34.02 8.34 -12.34
CA ALA A 63 -32.85 8.92 -11.68
C ALA A 63 -31.58 8.09 -11.87
N LEU A 64 -31.67 6.76 -11.73
CA LEU A 64 -30.57 5.83 -11.99
C LEU A 64 -30.13 5.86 -13.45
N SER A 65 -31.08 5.96 -14.41
CA SER A 65 -30.76 6.11 -15.83
C SER A 65 -29.98 7.40 -16.10
N VAL A 66 -30.41 8.52 -15.52
CA VAL A 66 -29.67 9.79 -15.61
C VAL A 66 -28.28 9.66 -14.99
N LEU A 67 -28.19 9.17 -13.75
CA LEU A 67 -26.92 9.01 -13.02
C LEU A 67 -25.98 8.02 -13.72
N LYS A 68 -26.50 6.97 -14.35
CA LYS A 68 -25.74 6.01 -15.16
C LYS A 68 -25.28 6.66 -16.47
N GLY A 69 -26.12 7.50 -17.09
CA GLY A 69 -25.80 8.25 -18.30
C GLY A 69 -24.74 9.33 -18.10
N ILE A 70 -24.67 9.93 -16.90
CA ILE A 70 -23.54 10.78 -16.46
C ILE A 70 -22.48 9.98 -15.68
N GLU A 71 -22.65 8.66 -15.66
CA GLU A 71 -21.68 7.67 -15.25
C GLU A 71 -21.18 7.77 -13.78
N VAL A 72 -21.93 8.43 -12.89
CA VAL A 72 -21.66 8.51 -11.44
C VAL A 72 -22.15 7.28 -10.67
N VAL A 73 -22.96 6.44 -11.31
CA VAL A 73 -23.38 5.15 -10.76
C VAL A 73 -23.24 4.07 -11.83
N GLU A 74 -22.97 2.84 -11.39
CA GLU A 74 -23.00 1.67 -12.25
C GLU A 74 -23.87 0.57 -11.64
N GLU A 75 -24.39 -0.26 -12.52
CA GLU A 75 -25.17 -1.44 -12.16
C GLU A 75 -24.25 -2.65 -12.07
N ARG A 76 -24.28 -3.33 -10.94
CA ARG A 76 -23.52 -4.54 -10.65
C ARG A 76 -24.22 -5.76 -11.25
N LYS A 77 -23.49 -6.88 -11.34
CA LYS A 77 -24.02 -8.17 -11.79
C LYS A 77 -25.18 -8.70 -10.94
N ASP A 78 -25.26 -8.28 -9.67
CA ASP A 78 -26.35 -8.63 -8.75
C ASP A 78 -27.59 -7.73 -8.88
N GLY A 79 -27.62 -6.82 -9.87
CA GLY A 79 -28.72 -5.87 -10.08
C GLY A 79 -28.75 -4.70 -9.08
N LYS A 80 -27.74 -4.57 -8.22
CA LYS A 80 -27.58 -3.39 -7.34
C LYS A 80 -26.81 -2.30 -8.05
N TYR A 81 -27.15 -1.06 -7.73
CA TYR A 81 -26.43 0.12 -8.20
C TYR A 81 -25.42 0.52 -7.14
N ARG A 82 -24.24 0.98 -7.54
CA ARG A 82 -23.26 1.60 -6.62
C ARG A 82 -22.77 2.91 -7.19
N VAL A 83 -22.40 3.85 -6.31
CA VAL A 83 -21.66 5.04 -6.74
C VAL A 83 -20.31 4.60 -7.29
N VAL A 84 -20.02 5.02 -8.51
CA VAL A 84 -18.68 4.90 -9.07
C VAL A 84 -17.95 6.18 -8.70
N ARG A 85 -16.93 6.09 -7.84
CA ARG A 85 -16.08 7.25 -7.51
C ARG A 85 -15.32 7.78 -8.74
N ARG A 86 -15.28 7.00 -9.81
CA ARG A 86 -14.81 7.43 -11.13
C ARG A 86 -16.01 8.08 -11.82
N LYS A 87 -15.87 9.37 -12.18
CA LYS A 87 -16.75 10.15 -13.09
C LYS A 87 -17.66 11.21 -12.48
N ILE A 88 -17.22 11.89 -11.42
CA ILE A 88 -17.23 13.37 -11.57
C ILE A 88 -16.07 13.66 -12.53
N ILE A 89 -16.30 13.36 -13.82
CA ILE A 89 -15.41 13.83 -14.88
C ILE A 89 -15.49 15.33 -14.73
N LEU A 90 -14.34 15.91 -14.41
CA LEU A 90 -14.04 17.31 -14.61
C LEU A 90 -14.40 17.61 -16.07
N LYS A 91 -15.65 17.98 -16.34
CA LYS A 91 -16.06 18.49 -17.67
C LYS A 91 -15.24 19.73 -18.04
N ASP A 92 -14.65 20.34 -17.02
CA ASP A 92 -13.63 21.35 -17.12
C ASP A 92 -12.27 20.70 -17.43
N ASP A 93 -11.92 20.68 -18.72
CA ASP A 93 -10.61 20.21 -19.20
C ASP A 93 -9.44 20.98 -18.57
N ALA A 94 -9.63 22.26 -18.21
CA ALA A 94 -8.58 23.05 -17.57
C ALA A 94 -8.32 22.53 -16.14
N LEU A 95 -9.37 22.30 -15.36
CA LEU A 95 -9.24 21.71 -14.03
C LEU A 95 -8.65 20.29 -14.08
N ARG A 96 -9.07 19.48 -15.07
CA ARG A 96 -8.49 18.15 -15.30
C ARG A 96 -7.00 18.22 -15.56
N ASN A 97 -6.56 19.11 -16.43
CA ASN A 97 -5.15 19.28 -16.77
C ASN A 97 -4.33 19.74 -15.56
N VAL A 98 -4.85 20.66 -14.75
CA VAL A 98 -4.18 21.08 -13.50
C VAL A 98 -4.00 19.92 -12.55
N LEU A 99 -5.06 19.14 -12.30
CA LEU A 99 -4.98 17.99 -11.39
C LEU A 99 -4.06 16.89 -11.92
N LEU A 100 -4.00 16.69 -13.24
CA LEU A 100 -3.04 15.78 -13.86
C LEU A 100 -1.59 16.27 -13.69
N GLN A 101 -1.31 17.56 -13.86
CA GLN A 101 0.04 18.10 -13.62
C GLN A 101 0.45 17.96 -12.15
N HIS A 102 -0.46 18.24 -11.22
CA HIS A 102 -0.20 18.04 -9.79
C HIS A 102 0.06 16.56 -9.46
N SER A 103 -0.77 15.66 -9.98
CA SER A 103 -0.59 14.21 -9.80
C SER A 103 0.74 13.72 -10.38
N LYS A 104 1.14 14.26 -11.54
CA LYS A 104 2.42 13.96 -12.17
C LYS A 104 3.60 14.31 -11.26
N TYR A 105 3.52 15.47 -10.60
CA TYR A 105 4.55 15.91 -9.66
C TYR A 105 4.63 14.95 -8.45
N LEU A 106 3.49 14.63 -7.84
CA LEU A 106 3.43 13.73 -6.68
C LEU A 106 3.88 12.30 -6.99
N LEU A 107 3.60 11.80 -8.19
CA LEU A 107 3.96 10.43 -8.61
C LEU A 107 5.30 10.36 -9.34
N SER A 108 6.05 11.45 -9.43
CA SER A 108 7.26 11.54 -10.27
C SER A 108 8.29 10.45 -9.99
N ASP A 109 8.61 10.19 -8.72
CA ASP A 109 9.55 9.13 -8.33
C ASP A 109 9.00 7.73 -8.65
N PHE A 110 7.72 7.49 -8.39
CA PHE A 110 7.06 6.21 -8.69
C PHE A 110 7.02 5.93 -10.19
N LEU A 111 6.79 6.97 -11.01
CA LEU A 111 6.84 6.88 -12.47
C LEU A 111 8.26 6.55 -12.96
N ALA A 112 9.28 7.15 -12.36
CA ALA A 112 10.67 6.87 -12.70
C ALA A 112 11.09 5.44 -12.31
N ILE A 113 10.62 4.96 -11.16
CA ILE A 113 10.88 3.61 -10.64
C ILE A 113 10.16 2.55 -11.47
N LEU A 114 8.84 2.69 -11.68
CA LEU A 114 8.04 1.70 -12.43
C LEU A 114 8.35 1.67 -13.92
N GLY A 115 8.93 2.73 -14.48
CA GLY A 115 9.45 2.75 -15.86
C GLY A 115 10.70 1.87 -16.05
N ARG A 116 11.31 1.38 -14.97
CA ARG A 116 12.49 0.50 -15.01
C ARG A 116 12.08 -0.89 -14.52
N SER A 117 12.27 -1.91 -15.35
CA SER A 117 11.78 -3.29 -15.13
C SER A 117 12.31 -4.01 -13.88
N TYR A 118 13.28 -3.43 -13.17
CA TYR A 118 13.99 -4.08 -12.05
C TYR A 118 13.94 -3.30 -10.73
N PHE A 119 13.32 -2.12 -10.66
CA PHE A 119 13.34 -1.32 -9.42
C PHE A 119 12.17 -1.68 -8.50
N LYS A 120 12.50 -1.95 -7.23
CA LYS A 120 11.53 -2.10 -6.14
C LYS A 120 10.96 -0.73 -5.77
N LEU A 121 9.68 -0.67 -5.38
CA LEU A 121 9.11 0.55 -4.83
C LEU A 121 9.82 0.94 -3.53
N PRO A 122 9.86 2.25 -3.18
CA PRO A 122 10.43 2.70 -1.92
C PRO A 122 9.72 2.03 -0.74
N ASP A 123 10.47 1.77 0.33
CA ASP A 123 9.90 1.23 1.56
C ASP A 123 8.94 2.26 2.18
N PRO A 124 7.77 1.85 2.71
CA PRO A 124 6.84 2.79 3.35
C PRO A 124 7.49 3.68 4.41
N SER A 125 8.46 3.18 5.17
CA SER A 125 9.16 3.95 6.21
C SER A 125 9.93 5.14 5.62
N GLU A 126 10.55 4.95 4.43
CA GLU A 126 11.25 6.01 3.71
C GLU A 126 10.27 7.07 3.18
N ILE A 127 9.08 6.64 2.77
CA ILE A 127 8.03 7.55 2.29
C ILE A 127 7.50 8.39 3.44
N PHE A 128 7.21 7.78 4.60
CA PHE A 128 6.66 8.47 5.77
C PHE A 128 7.65 9.42 6.44
N SER A 129 8.95 9.14 6.37
CA SER A 129 10.00 9.97 6.99
C SER A 129 10.48 11.13 6.10
N ASN A 130 10.12 11.14 4.82
CA ASN A 130 10.64 12.11 3.86
C ASN A 130 9.57 13.16 3.49
N GLU A 131 9.85 14.41 3.88
CA GLU A 131 8.97 15.58 3.66
C GLU A 131 8.57 15.76 2.19
N LYS A 132 9.40 15.30 1.24
CA LYS A 132 9.07 15.32 -0.20
C LYS A 132 7.75 14.61 -0.52
N TYR A 133 7.39 13.56 0.23
CA TYR A 133 6.18 12.77 -0.01
C TYR A 133 4.98 13.21 0.82
N LYS A 134 5.07 14.27 1.63
CA LYS A 134 3.97 14.75 2.47
C LYS A 134 2.63 14.85 1.73
N TYR A 135 2.60 15.53 0.58
CA TYR A 135 1.37 15.73 -0.18
C TYR A 135 0.88 14.46 -0.88
N LEU A 136 1.79 13.55 -1.25
CA LEU A 136 1.41 12.23 -1.74
C LEU A 136 0.70 11.44 -0.63
N LEU A 137 1.24 11.45 0.59
CA LEU A 137 0.64 10.78 1.74
C LEU A 137 -0.75 11.34 2.07
N GLU A 138 -0.95 12.66 2.00
CA GLU A 138 -2.28 13.28 2.16
C GLU A 138 -3.27 12.78 1.09
N HIS A 139 -2.83 12.68 -0.17
CA HIS A 139 -3.64 12.11 -1.25
C HIS A 139 -3.96 10.62 -1.04
N LEU A 140 -2.99 9.81 -0.62
CA LEU A 140 -3.21 8.41 -0.31
C LEU A 140 -4.17 8.27 0.87
N LYS A 141 -3.99 9.03 1.94
CA LYS A 141 -4.85 9.00 3.14
C LYS A 141 -6.31 9.33 2.82
N THR A 142 -6.56 10.32 1.97
CA THR A 142 -7.91 10.82 1.68
C THR A 142 -8.56 10.16 0.47
N GLY A 143 -7.76 9.78 -0.54
CA GLY A 143 -8.21 9.19 -1.79
C GLY A 143 -8.14 7.66 -1.83
N TYR A 144 -7.21 7.08 -1.07
CA TYR A 144 -6.86 5.65 -1.10
C TYR A 144 -6.58 5.10 0.31
N PRO A 145 -7.53 5.22 1.26
CA PRO A 145 -7.30 4.93 2.67
C PRO A 145 -6.82 3.50 2.93
N GLU A 146 -7.23 2.52 2.11
CA GLU A 146 -6.78 1.13 2.19
C GLU A 146 -5.26 1.00 1.95
N ILE A 147 -4.73 1.70 0.94
CA ILE A 147 -3.30 1.69 0.61
C ILE A 147 -2.52 2.36 1.73
N TYR A 148 -2.99 3.52 2.17
CA TYR A 148 -2.36 4.27 3.26
C TYR A 148 -2.34 3.46 4.57
N SER A 149 -3.45 2.80 4.93
CA SER A 149 -3.54 1.91 6.10
C SER A 149 -2.59 0.71 5.97
N ASN A 150 -2.50 0.11 4.78
CA ASN A 150 -1.55 -0.99 4.53
C ASN A 150 -0.10 -0.53 4.72
N MET A 151 0.25 0.69 4.32
CA MET A 151 1.58 1.26 4.55
C MET A 151 1.87 1.47 6.05
N GLU A 152 0.93 2.03 6.81
CA GLU A 152 1.08 2.21 8.27
C GLU A 152 1.29 0.86 8.97
N GLU A 153 0.55 -0.16 8.58
CA GLU A 153 0.68 -1.50 9.15
C GLU A 153 1.99 -2.19 8.77
N MET A 154 2.48 -1.97 7.55
CA MET A 154 3.82 -2.44 7.15
C MET A 154 4.91 -1.84 8.03
N ILE A 155 4.84 -0.55 8.37
CA ILE A 155 5.80 0.10 9.26
C ILE A 155 5.77 -0.56 10.64
N ARG A 156 4.59 -0.78 11.22
CA ARG A 156 4.44 -1.45 12.52
C ARG A 156 5.03 -2.86 12.52
N ILE A 157 4.69 -3.67 11.51
CA ILE A 157 5.21 -5.03 11.41
C ILE A 157 6.73 -5.02 11.27
N LYS A 158 7.29 -4.05 10.55
CA LYS A 158 8.74 -3.90 10.39
C LYS A 158 9.43 -3.56 11.71
N GLU A 159 8.85 -2.69 12.53
CA GLU A 159 9.33 -2.40 13.88
C GLU A 159 9.25 -3.66 14.77
N GLU A 160 8.14 -4.39 14.74
CA GLU A 160 8.01 -5.66 15.47
C GLU A 160 9.03 -6.72 15.03
N ILE A 161 9.33 -6.80 13.73
CA ILE A 161 10.38 -7.66 13.19
C ILE A 161 11.73 -7.28 13.82
N GLN A 162 12.07 -5.99 13.87
CA GLN A 162 13.33 -5.53 14.46
C GLN A 162 13.42 -5.85 15.95
N ASP A 163 12.33 -5.67 16.70
CA ASP A 163 12.27 -6.00 18.13
C ASP A 163 12.45 -7.51 18.37
N LEU A 164 11.79 -8.36 17.58
CA LEU A 164 11.92 -9.82 17.67
C LEU A 164 13.33 -10.29 17.31
N GLN A 165 13.95 -9.67 16.29
CA GLN A 165 15.33 -9.95 15.90
C GLN A 165 16.28 -9.64 17.06
N LYS A 166 16.11 -8.49 17.70
CA LYS A 166 16.90 -8.10 18.88
C LYS A 166 16.69 -9.08 20.05
N GLU A 167 15.44 -9.44 20.35
CA GLU A 167 15.10 -10.38 21.43
C GLU A 167 15.74 -11.76 21.21
N ILE A 168 15.70 -12.29 19.99
CA ILE A 168 16.34 -13.57 19.64
C ILE A 168 17.85 -13.48 19.87
N CYS A 169 18.49 -12.39 19.42
CA CYS A 169 19.93 -12.22 19.59
C CYS A 169 20.36 -12.06 21.05
N GLU A 170 19.57 -11.37 21.87
CA GLU A 170 19.80 -11.29 23.32
C GLU A 170 19.68 -12.66 23.97
N LYS A 171 18.62 -13.41 23.70
CA LYS A 171 18.44 -14.77 24.25
C LYS A 171 19.54 -15.75 23.85
N ILE A 172 19.98 -15.71 22.59
CA ILE A 172 21.08 -16.56 22.11
C ILE A 172 22.39 -16.14 22.76
N ARG A 173 22.65 -14.83 22.91
CA ARG A 173 23.84 -14.33 23.61
C ARG A 173 23.85 -14.80 25.07
N ASP A 174 22.73 -14.65 25.78
CA ASP A 174 22.59 -15.06 27.18
C ASP A 174 22.85 -16.56 27.33
N TYR A 175 22.30 -17.37 26.42
CA TYR A 175 22.60 -18.80 26.36
C TYR A 175 24.11 -19.05 26.16
N LEU A 176 24.75 -18.44 25.17
CA LEU A 176 26.17 -18.69 24.91
C LEU A 176 27.07 -18.27 26.10
N LEU A 177 26.72 -17.19 26.80
CA LEU A 177 27.41 -16.73 28.01
C LEU A 177 27.23 -17.70 29.18
N GLU A 178 26.02 -18.22 29.40
CA GLU A 178 25.73 -19.19 30.47
C GLU A 178 26.60 -20.46 30.33
N TYR A 179 26.87 -20.88 29.10
CA TYR A 179 27.69 -22.06 28.79
C TYR A 179 29.18 -21.74 28.60
N ASN A 180 29.64 -20.53 28.93
CA ASN A 180 31.03 -20.07 28.76
C ASN A 180 31.57 -20.31 27.34
N ILE A 181 30.76 -20.07 26.32
CA ILE A 181 31.16 -20.17 24.91
C ILE A 181 31.59 -18.76 24.46
N PRO A 182 32.89 -18.42 24.51
CA PRO A 182 33.32 -17.05 24.25
C PRO A 182 33.28 -16.84 22.75
N ILE A 183 32.52 -15.86 22.29
CA ILE A 183 32.51 -15.45 20.88
C ILE A 183 33.64 -14.44 20.70
N GLU A 184 34.74 -14.85 20.09
CA GLU A 184 35.79 -13.94 19.66
C GLU A 184 35.68 -13.68 18.15
N VAL A 185 35.78 -12.41 17.78
CA VAL A 185 36.07 -12.03 16.40
C VAL A 185 37.56 -12.25 16.22
N GLU A 186 37.96 -13.40 15.66
CA GLU A 186 39.37 -13.77 15.51
C GLU A 186 40.10 -12.86 14.52
N LYS A 187 39.40 -12.35 13.49
CA LYS A 187 39.98 -11.42 12.51
C LYS A 187 38.91 -10.67 11.69
N GLU A 188 39.15 -9.39 11.46
CA GLU A 188 38.57 -8.67 10.31
C GLU A 188 39.45 -8.92 9.09
N VAL A 189 38.85 -9.37 7.99
CA VAL A 189 39.51 -9.47 6.68
C VAL A 189 38.78 -8.54 5.71
N GLU A 190 39.48 -8.00 4.71
CA GLU A 190 38.90 -7.04 3.75
C GLU A 190 37.66 -7.59 3.00
N SER A 191 37.44 -8.91 3.01
CA SER A 191 36.34 -9.63 2.35
C SER A 191 35.33 -10.31 3.31
N GLY A 192 35.37 -10.03 4.62
CA GLY A 192 34.45 -10.62 5.61
C GLY A 192 35.04 -10.74 7.03
N ARG A 193 34.28 -11.30 7.98
CA ARG A 193 34.76 -11.56 9.35
C ARG A 193 34.74 -13.06 9.67
N VAL A 194 35.74 -13.52 10.42
CA VAL A 194 35.82 -14.90 10.93
C VAL A 194 35.39 -14.90 12.39
N TYR A 195 34.37 -15.70 12.72
CA TYR A 195 33.86 -15.82 14.09
C TYR A 195 34.21 -17.19 14.65
N SER A 196 34.68 -17.22 15.88
CA SER A 196 35.10 -18.45 16.52
C SER A 196 34.59 -18.49 17.95
N ALA A 197 34.08 -19.65 18.36
CA ALA A 197 34.03 -19.99 19.78
C ALA A 197 35.45 -20.32 20.22
N ILE A 198 35.94 -19.73 21.31
CA ILE A 198 37.20 -20.16 21.92
C ILE A 198 36.98 -21.58 22.46
N SER A 199 37.36 -22.59 21.68
CA SER A 199 37.46 -23.96 22.17
C SER A 199 38.71 -24.05 23.03
N SER A 200 38.57 -23.78 24.32
CA SER A 200 39.53 -24.23 25.32
C SER A 200 39.16 -25.59 25.90
N MET A 201 38.12 -26.28 25.39
CA MET A 201 37.61 -27.53 25.98
C MET A 201 37.71 -28.78 25.12
N PHE A 202 37.96 -28.70 23.80
CA PHE A 202 38.05 -29.92 22.98
C PHE A 202 39.31 -29.94 22.12
N GLY A 203 40.36 -30.56 22.66
CA GLY A 203 41.53 -30.98 21.91
C GLY A 203 41.16 -32.17 21.01
N GLY A 204 40.81 -31.90 19.75
CA GLY A 204 40.58 -32.92 18.75
C GLY A 204 41.01 -32.42 17.37
N SER A 205 42.03 -33.05 16.79
CA SER A 205 42.40 -32.88 15.39
C SER A 205 41.37 -33.60 14.51
N GLY A 206 40.45 -32.86 13.91
CA GLY A 206 39.42 -33.38 13.01
C GLY A 206 39.76 -33.14 11.53
N GLU A 207 39.59 -34.19 10.72
CA GLU A 207 39.70 -34.17 9.25
C GLU A 207 38.60 -33.32 8.61
N VAL A 208 38.93 -32.62 7.52
CA VAL A 208 37.98 -31.80 6.75
C VAL A 208 37.02 -32.69 5.96
N VAL A 209 35.76 -32.72 6.39
CA VAL A 209 34.65 -33.14 5.53
C VAL A 209 34.16 -31.89 4.81
N ARG A 210 34.52 -31.74 3.53
CA ARG A 210 33.78 -30.84 2.62
C ARG A 210 32.45 -31.51 2.30
N SER A 211 31.53 -31.50 3.24
CA SER A 211 30.12 -31.66 2.93
C SER A 211 29.61 -30.27 2.58
N GLU A 212 28.87 -30.14 1.48
CA GLU A 212 27.75 -29.20 1.45
C GLU A 212 26.74 -29.68 2.50
N GLU A 213 27.13 -29.61 3.77
CA GLU A 213 26.20 -29.85 4.85
C GLU A 213 25.19 -28.73 4.74
N VAL A 214 23.95 -29.11 4.46
CA VAL A 214 22.82 -28.21 4.40
C VAL A 214 22.69 -27.61 5.79
N VAL A 215 23.36 -26.48 6.01
CA VAL A 215 23.25 -25.73 7.24
C VAL A 215 21.81 -25.27 7.33
N ASP A 216 21.16 -25.64 8.43
CA ASP A 216 19.79 -25.25 8.74
C ASP A 216 19.62 -23.74 8.52
N ASP A 217 18.64 -23.35 7.70
CA ASP A 217 18.38 -21.95 7.35
C ASP A 217 18.21 -21.07 8.60
N ARG A 218 17.75 -21.64 9.73
CA ARG A 218 17.64 -20.94 11.02
C ARG A 218 18.98 -20.48 11.56
N ILE A 219 20.03 -21.25 11.37
CA ILE A 219 21.41 -20.88 11.78
C ILE A 219 21.89 -19.74 10.90
N ARG A 220 21.67 -19.83 9.59
CA ARG A 220 22.04 -18.75 8.65
C ARG A 220 21.35 -17.45 9.01
N ASP A 221 20.06 -17.51 9.32
CA ASP A 221 19.27 -16.36 9.75
C ASP A 221 19.78 -15.78 11.07
N VAL A 222 20.00 -16.60 12.10
CA VAL A 222 20.56 -16.14 13.39
C VAL A 222 21.93 -15.50 13.22
N VAL A 223 22.81 -16.10 12.42
CA VAL A 223 24.15 -15.55 12.16
C VAL A 223 24.04 -14.20 11.47
N LYS A 224 23.14 -14.08 10.49
CA LYS A 224 22.85 -12.79 9.85
C LYS A 224 22.34 -11.76 10.85
N LEU A 225 21.36 -12.13 11.68
CA LEU A 225 20.73 -11.23 12.65
C LEU A 225 21.70 -10.78 13.76
N CYS A 226 22.49 -11.70 14.30
CA CYS A 226 23.21 -11.47 15.55
C CYS A 226 24.68 -11.12 15.34
N LEU A 227 25.28 -11.53 14.23
CA LEU A 227 26.70 -11.34 13.97
C LEU A 227 26.98 -10.28 12.89
N ILE A 228 26.06 -10.05 11.94
CA ILE A 228 26.26 -9.15 10.79
C ILE A 228 25.63 -7.75 10.99
N ASP A 229 24.42 -7.64 11.54
CA ASP A 229 23.76 -6.32 11.71
C ASP A 229 24.45 -5.38 12.74
N ASN A 230 25.55 -5.81 13.38
CA ASN A 230 26.44 -4.98 14.20
C ASN A 230 27.76 -4.58 13.49
N ILE A 231 27.84 -4.76 12.17
CA ILE A 231 29.04 -4.51 11.34
C ILE A 231 28.74 -3.39 10.31
N PRO A 232 29.58 -2.35 10.16
CA PRO A 232 29.48 -1.44 9.03
C PRO A 232 29.81 -2.17 7.71
N PRO A 233 29.13 -1.85 6.58
CA PRO A 233 29.35 -2.50 5.30
C PRO A 233 30.77 -2.25 4.76
N CYS A 234 31.43 -3.29 4.26
CA CYS A 234 32.72 -3.23 3.56
C CYS A 234 32.51 -3.35 2.05
N ASN A 235 33.10 -2.44 1.26
CA ASN A 235 32.97 -2.40 -0.20
C ASN A 235 33.61 -3.64 -0.88
N ILE A 236 32.88 -4.19 -1.86
CA ILE A 236 33.12 -5.48 -2.54
C ILE A 236 34.30 -5.55 -3.53
N ASP A 237 35.08 -4.50 -3.75
CA ASP A 237 36.11 -4.51 -4.80
C ASP A 237 37.46 -5.18 -4.43
N CYS A 238 37.52 -5.94 -3.34
CA CYS A 238 38.76 -6.57 -2.86
C CYS A 238 38.57 -8.06 -2.53
N LEU A 239 38.61 -8.94 -3.55
CA LEU A 239 38.93 -10.35 -3.34
C LEU A 239 40.46 -10.53 -3.49
N PRO A 240 41.20 -10.83 -2.41
CA PRO A 240 42.57 -11.29 -2.58
C PRO A 240 42.53 -12.72 -3.12
N ASP A 241 43.26 -12.99 -4.20
CA ASP A 241 43.48 -14.32 -4.77
C ASP A 241 44.16 -15.32 -3.80
N THR A 242 44.47 -14.90 -2.58
CA THR A 242 45.17 -15.70 -1.56
C THR A 242 44.58 -15.44 -0.18
N LEU A 243 43.41 -16.00 0.11
CA LEU A 243 43.11 -16.39 1.49
C LEU A 243 44.07 -17.56 1.81
N ASP A 244 44.83 -17.43 2.90
CA ASP A 244 45.76 -18.46 3.37
C ASP A 244 44.96 -19.70 3.83
N MET A 245 44.62 -20.57 2.86
CA MET A 245 43.71 -21.71 3.00
C MET A 245 44.14 -22.73 4.06
N GLN A 246 45.37 -22.65 4.55
CA GLN A 246 45.90 -23.54 5.59
C GLN A 246 45.36 -23.24 6.99
N LYS A 247 44.67 -22.11 7.22
CA LYS A 247 44.11 -21.74 8.55
C LYS A 247 42.60 -21.91 8.70
N THR A 248 41.92 -22.39 7.67
CA THR A 248 40.45 -22.61 7.65
C THR A 248 40.06 -24.08 7.83
N GLU A 249 41.01 -24.97 8.17
CA GLU A 249 40.69 -26.38 8.43
C GLU A 249 39.71 -26.50 9.61
N GLY A 250 38.58 -27.16 9.36
CA GLY A 250 37.53 -27.41 10.34
C GLY A 250 36.49 -26.31 10.52
N MET A 251 36.49 -25.23 9.71
CA MET A 251 35.44 -24.20 9.75
C MET A 251 34.36 -24.43 8.70
N VAL A 252 33.10 -24.08 9.04
CA VAL A 252 31.95 -24.09 8.13
C VAL A 252 31.78 -22.69 7.54
N GLN A 253 31.79 -22.59 6.21
CA GLN A 253 31.51 -21.36 5.49
C GLN A 253 30.00 -21.20 5.30
N LEU A 254 29.45 -20.08 5.77
CA LEU A 254 28.08 -19.66 5.48
C LEU A 254 28.10 -18.57 4.42
N LEU A 255 27.37 -18.83 3.34
CA LEU A 255 27.00 -17.84 2.36
C LEU A 255 25.81 -17.05 2.92
N ILE A 256 25.97 -15.74 3.09
CA ILE A 256 24.93 -14.85 3.60
C ILE A 256 24.75 -13.73 2.59
N GLU A 257 23.67 -13.78 1.81
CA GLU A 257 23.25 -12.62 1.02
C GLU A 257 22.71 -11.54 1.95
N ASP A 258 23.31 -10.35 1.92
CA ASP A 258 22.76 -9.17 2.54
C ASP A 258 21.56 -8.62 1.75
N ARG A 259 20.77 -7.74 2.39
CA ARG A 259 19.60 -7.06 1.81
C ARG A 259 19.94 -6.26 0.55
N GLY A 260 21.21 -5.89 0.33
CA GLY A 260 21.72 -5.24 -0.89
C GLY A 260 22.04 -6.19 -2.07
N GLY A 261 21.95 -7.50 -1.90
CA GLY A 261 22.47 -8.48 -2.88
C GLY A 261 23.99 -8.68 -2.82
N GLU A 262 24.63 -8.09 -1.81
CA GLU A 262 26.02 -8.32 -1.47
C GLU A 262 26.17 -9.68 -0.79
N VAL A 263 27.14 -10.48 -1.23
CA VAL A 263 27.41 -11.80 -0.67
C VAL A 263 28.45 -11.65 0.44
N ILE A 264 28.04 -11.88 1.68
CA ILE A 264 28.89 -11.91 2.86
C ILE A 264 29.22 -13.37 3.18
N PHE A 265 30.49 -13.66 3.43
CA PHE A 265 30.91 -14.96 3.94
C PHE A 265 31.15 -14.89 5.44
N ALA A 266 30.50 -15.77 6.20
CA ALA A 266 30.81 -15.97 7.61
C ALA A 266 31.41 -17.36 7.81
N TRP A 267 32.55 -17.44 8.49
CA TRP A 267 33.18 -18.71 8.84
C TRP A 267 32.91 -19.00 10.31
N LEU A 268 32.36 -20.18 10.61
CA LEU A 268 31.98 -20.61 11.96
C LEU A 268 32.66 -21.93 12.32
N LYS A 269 33.09 -22.07 13.57
CA LYS A 269 33.52 -23.37 14.12
C LYS A 269 32.30 -24.30 14.33
N PRO A 270 32.42 -25.62 14.12
CA PRO A 270 31.36 -26.59 14.33
C PRO A 270 30.73 -26.52 15.74
N ASP A 271 31.56 -26.35 16.78
CA ASP A 271 31.09 -26.21 18.16
C ASP A 271 30.14 -25.02 18.35
N LEU A 272 30.39 -23.90 17.66
CA LEU A 272 29.52 -22.72 17.69
C LEU A 272 28.21 -22.98 16.96
N ILE A 273 28.24 -23.71 15.84
CA ILE A 273 27.04 -24.14 15.12
C ILE A 273 26.19 -25.06 15.99
N GLU A 274 26.81 -26.02 16.67
CA GLU A 274 26.12 -26.92 17.60
C GLU A 274 25.50 -26.14 18.77
N ALA A 275 26.23 -25.16 19.32
CA ALA A 275 25.74 -24.31 20.40
C ALA A 275 24.54 -23.45 19.96
N ILE A 276 24.62 -22.83 18.78
CA ILE A 276 23.50 -22.07 18.20
C ILE A 276 22.30 -22.98 17.96
N ASN A 277 22.52 -24.19 17.44
CA ASN A 277 21.46 -25.18 17.27
C ASN A 277 20.77 -25.56 18.59
N LYS A 278 21.56 -25.78 19.65
CA LYS A 278 21.01 -26.03 20.98
C LYS A 278 20.23 -24.83 21.52
N ALA A 279 20.74 -23.61 21.35
CA ALA A 279 20.02 -22.39 21.72
C ALA A 279 18.68 -22.28 20.97
N LEU A 280 18.68 -22.48 19.65
CA LEU A 280 17.48 -22.47 18.81
C LEU A 280 16.45 -23.55 19.16
N SER A 281 16.89 -24.63 19.83
CA SER A 281 16.00 -25.68 20.32
C SER A 281 15.26 -25.31 21.62
N LEU A 282 15.67 -24.25 22.32
CA LEU A 282 14.97 -23.75 23.50
C LEU A 282 13.60 -23.19 23.10
N ASP A 283 12.54 -23.64 23.79
CA ASP A 283 11.16 -23.23 23.48
C ASP A 283 10.97 -21.70 23.47
N SER A 284 11.63 -20.99 24.39
CA SER A 284 11.56 -19.54 24.48
C SER A 284 12.17 -18.82 23.26
N ILE A 285 13.19 -19.39 22.62
CA ILE A 285 13.81 -18.85 21.40
C ILE A 285 13.03 -19.30 20.18
N ARG A 286 12.63 -20.57 20.14
CA ARG A 286 11.83 -21.15 19.06
C ARG A 286 10.52 -20.41 18.84
N ILE A 287 9.77 -20.12 19.91
CA ILE A 287 8.50 -19.38 19.83
C ILE A 287 8.72 -17.95 19.28
N THR A 288 9.75 -17.24 19.76
CA THR A 288 10.07 -15.88 19.26
C THR A 288 10.49 -15.93 17.78
N TYR A 289 11.26 -16.94 17.38
CA TYR A 289 11.69 -17.16 15.99
C TYR A 289 10.52 -17.49 15.06
N GLU A 290 9.59 -18.36 15.48
CA GLU A 290 8.38 -18.67 14.71
C GLU A 290 7.53 -17.41 14.49
N LYS A 291 7.38 -16.57 15.52
CA LYS A 291 6.69 -15.28 15.43
C LYS A 291 7.40 -14.30 14.48
N LEU A 292 8.74 -14.24 14.52
CA LEU A 292 9.53 -13.46 13.57
C LEU A 292 9.22 -13.89 12.13
N LYS A 293 9.21 -15.20 11.85
CA LYS A 293 8.93 -15.73 10.51
C LYS A 293 7.49 -15.52 10.06
N GLU A 294 6.54 -15.49 10.98
CA GLU A 294 5.16 -15.08 10.67
C GLU A 294 5.09 -13.60 10.28
N ASN A 295 5.74 -12.73 11.04
CA ASN A 295 5.77 -11.29 10.75
C ASN A 295 6.49 -10.98 9.43
N GLU A 296 7.61 -11.65 9.12
CA GLU A 296 8.31 -11.52 7.84
C GLU A 296 7.41 -11.90 6.65
N ARG A 297 6.64 -13.00 6.77
CA ARG A 297 5.67 -13.41 5.74
C ARG A 297 4.55 -12.38 5.57
N ASN A 298 3.96 -11.92 6.68
CA ASN A 298 2.91 -10.91 6.67
C ASN A 298 3.39 -9.59 6.03
N TYR A 299 4.61 -9.16 6.36
CA TYR A 299 5.25 -8.00 5.75
C TYR A 299 5.38 -8.15 4.23
N GLU A 300 5.89 -9.29 3.75
CA GLU A 300 6.09 -9.53 2.32
C GLU A 300 4.77 -9.63 1.55
N GLU A 301 3.73 -10.24 2.12
CA GLU A 301 2.39 -10.26 1.53
C GLU A 301 1.80 -8.85 1.42
N ARG A 302 1.96 -8.02 2.47
CA ARG A 302 1.52 -6.63 2.46
C ARG A 302 2.30 -5.78 1.48
N ARG A 303 3.60 -6.01 1.36
CA ARG A 303 4.47 -5.37 0.39
C ARG A 303 4.00 -5.64 -1.04
N LYS A 304 3.68 -6.89 -1.38
CA LYS A 304 3.13 -7.26 -2.69
C LYS A 304 1.81 -6.53 -2.98
N ARG A 305 0.88 -6.51 -2.02
CA ARG A 305 -0.37 -5.76 -2.14
C ARG A 305 -0.14 -4.26 -2.37
N TYR A 306 0.75 -3.66 -1.58
CA TYR A 306 1.16 -2.27 -1.74
C TYR A 306 1.72 -1.99 -3.15
N GLU A 307 2.60 -2.85 -3.65
CA GLU A 307 3.18 -2.71 -4.98
C GLU A 307 2.13 -2.82 -6.11
N GLU A 308 1.20 -3.77 -6.00
CA GLU A 308 0.09 -3.92 -6.95
C GLU A 308 -0.85 -2.70 -6.95
N ASP A 309 -1.19 -2.21 -5.76
CA ASP A 309 -2.07 -1.05 -5.60
C ASP A 309 -1.43 0.25 -6.12
N MET A 310 -0.14 0.46 -5.84
CA MET A 310 0.59 1.61 -6.38
C MET A 310 0.75 1.52 -7.90
N LYS A 311 1.02 0.33 -8.46
CA LYS A 311 1.03 0.10 -9.92
C LYS A 311 -0.31 0.46 -10.54
N LYS A 312 -1.41 0.13 -9.88
CA LYS A 312 -2.76 0.47 -10.34
C LYS A 312 -3.00 1.98 -10.33
N ILE A 313 -2.58 2.69 -9.28
CA ILE A 313 -2.64 4.17 -9.23
C ILE A 313 -1.87 4.77 -10.40
N VAL A 314 -0.64 4.30 -10.63
CA VAL A 314 0.20 4.82 -11.72
C VAL A 314 -0.40 4.51 -13.09
N THR A 315 -0.98 3.32 -13.26
CA THR A 315 -1.69 2.94 -14.49
C THR A 315 -2.92 3.81 -14.72
N ASP A 316 -3.74 4.07 -13.69
CA ASP A 316 -4.86 5.00 -13.77
C ASP A 316 -4.36 6.41 -14.18
N PHE A 317 -3.26 6.88 -13.59
CA PHE A 317 -2.64 8.15 -13.96
C PHE A 317 -2.19 8.22 -15.42
N GLN A 318 -1.50 7.18 -15.92
CA GLN A 318 -1.07 7.10 -17.31
C GLN A 318 -2.25 7.09 -18.30
N ASN A 319 -3.41 6.58 -17.87
CA ASN A 319 -4.67 6.63 -18.63
C ASN A 319 -5.42 7.97 -18.52
N GLY A 320 -4.77 9.00 -17.97
CA GLY A 320 -5.31 10.36 -17.88
C GLY A 320 -6.29 10.56 -16.73
N PHE A 321 -6.20 9.74 -15.67
CA PHE A 321 -6.95 9.92 -14.43
C PHE A 321 -6.06 10.55 -13.35
N PRO A 322 -6.38 11.76 -12.84
CA PRO A 322 -5.57 12.34 -11.76
C PRO A 322 -5.66 11.47 -10.48
N LEU A 323 -4.62 11.60 -9.65
CA LEU A 323 -4.57 11.00 -8.32
C LEU A 323 -5.77 11.48 -7.50
N LEU A 324 -6.50 10.54 -6.92
CA LEU A 324 -7.62 10.85 -6.02
C LEU A 324 -7.11 11.36 -4.67
N GLY A 325 -8.02 11.93 -3.88
CA GLY A 325 -7.69 12.54 -2.60
C GLY A 325 -7.47 14.05 -2.70
N ARG A 326 -7.06 14.63 -1.59
CA ARG A 326 -6.79 16.06 -1.46
C ARG A 326 -5.58 16.24 -0.56
N CYS A 327 -4.69 17.14 -0.97
CA CYS A 327 -3.69 17.74 -0.10
C CYS A 327 -4.02 19.21 0.16
N ASP A 328 -3.26 19.84 1.04
CA ASP A 328 -3.38 21.27 1.33
C ASP A 328 -3.27 22.13 0.04
N ILE A 329 -2.36 21.80 -0.87
CA ILE A 329 -2.22 22.52 -2.16
C ILE A 329 -3.50 22.39 -3.00
N CYS A 330 -4.09 21.19 -3.07
CA CYS A 330 -5.34 20.98 -3.80
C CYS A 330 -6.50 21.77 -3.19
N ARG A 331 -6.55 21.90 -1.85
CA ARG A 331 -7.58 22.67 -1.18
C ARG A 331 -7.48 24.14 -1.59
N ASP A 332 -6.30 24.73 -1.49
CA ASP A 332 -6.08 26.14 -1.82
C ASP A 332 -6.44 26.41 -3.30
N TYR A 333 -6.02 25.51 -4.20
CA TYR A 333 -6.35 25.61 -5.63
C TYR A 333 -7.85 25.46 -5.91
N LEU A 334 -8.52 24.55 -5.20
CA LEU A 334 -9.97 24.35 -5.32
C LEU A 334 -10.75 25.50 -4.70
N GLU A 335 -10.24 26.17 -3.68
CA GLU A 335 -10.85 27.36 -3.09
C GLU A 335 -10.80 28.54 -4.06
N ASP A 336 -9.63 28.80 -4.66
CA ASP A 336 -9.44 29.80 -5.74
C ASP A 336 -10.34 29.50 -6.95
N LEU A 337 -10.41 28.22 -7.33
CA LEU A 337 -11.30 27.76 -8.39
C LEU A 337 -12.76 27.72 -7.97
N SER A 338 -13.11 27.66 -6.68
CA SER A 338 -14.49 27.73 -6.22
C SER A 338 -14.98 29.16 -6.18
N GLU A 339 -14.10 30.15 -6.02
CA GLU A 339 -14.45 31.56 -6.12
C GLU A 339 -14.74 31.94 -7.58
N LYS A 340 -13.92 31.44 -8.51
CA LYS A 340 -14.19 31.50 -9.96
C LYS A 340 -15.29 30.53 -10.40
N GLY A 341 -15.40 29.40 -9.72
CA GLY A 341 -16.26 28.27 -10.03
C GLY A 341 -17.67 28.44 -9.52
N ARG A 342 -17.92 29.24 -8.48
CA ARG A 342 -19.29 29.67 -8.09
C ARG A 342 -19.93 30.44 -9.24
N LYS A 343 -19.17 31.33 -9.90
CA LYS A 343 -19.63 32.01 -11.12
C LYS A 343 -19.93 31.01 -12.25
N ASN A 344 -19.07 30.00 -12.44
CA ASN A 344 -19.27 28.96 -13.47
C ASN A 344 -20.36 27.94 -13.09
N GLN A 345 -20.61 27.70 -11.81
CA GLN A 345 -21.61 26.76 -11.30
C GLN A 345 -23.01 27.36 -11.41
N GLU A 346 -23.17 28.66 -11.13
CA GLU A 346 -24.38 29.41 -11.50
C GLU A 346 -24.64 29.35 -13.01
N GLU A 347 -23.57 29.34 -13.82
CA GLU A 347 -23.65 29.19 -15.28
C GLU A 347 -23.99 27.77 -15.74
N LEU A 348 -23.44 26.75 -15.07
CA LEU A 348 -23.72 25.33 -15.32
C LEU A 348 -25.14 24.95 -14.88
N GLU A 349 -25.62 25.47 -13.75
CA GLU A 349 -27.01 25.30 -13.30
C GLU A 349 -27.99 25.95 -14.30
N ARG A 350 -27.62 27.11 -14.86
CA ARG A 350 -28.34 27.76 -15.95
C ARG A 350 -28.33 26.90 -17.22
N TYR A 351 -27.18 26.33 -17.59
CA TYR A 351 -27.01 25.49 -18.76
C TYR A 351 -27.76 24.15 -18.64
N LEU A 352 -27.66 23.46 -17.51
CA LEU A 352 -28.40 22.24 -17.21
C LEU A 352 -29.90 22.47 -17.14
N GLY A 353 -30.33 23.61 -16.57
CA GLY A 353 -31.73 24.05 -16.62
C GLY A 353 -32.23 24.23 -18.05
N ASN A 354 -31.42 24.84 -18.93
CA ASN A 354 -31.73 25.01 -20.35
C ASN A 354 -31.75 23.68 -21.12
N MET A 355 -30.80 22.79 -20.86
CA MET A 355 -30.68 21.49 -21.51
C MET A 355 -31.83 20.55 -21.13
N LEU A 356 -32.20 20.48 -19.84
CA LEU A 356 -33.37 19.74 -19.37
C LEU A 356 -34.66 20.29 -19.99
N THR A 357 -34.79 21.60 -20.11
CA THR A 357 -35.92 22.25 -20.79
C THR A 357 -35.98 21.89 -22.28
N ALA A 358 -34.84 21.80 -22.97
CA ALA A 358 -34.77 21.40 -24.38
C ALA A 358 -35.10 19.91 -24.60
N LEU A 359 -34.62 19.02 -23.72
CA LEU A 359 -34.92 17.59 -23.80
C LEU A 359 -36.40 17.29 -23.53
N LEU A 360 -37.01 18.00 -22.59
CA LEU A 360 -38.43 17.83 -22.27
C LEU A 360 -39.37 18.42 -23.33
N ARG A 361 -38.93 19.40 -24.12
CA ARG A 361 -39.66 19.90 -25.29
C ARG A 361 -39.61 18.96 -26.51
N LYS A 362 -38.62 18.06 -26.59
CA LYS A 362 -38.49 17.08 -27.68
C LYS A 362 -39.24 15.77 -27.43
N GLY A 363 -39.69 15.54 -26.19
CA GLY A 363 -40.42 14.33 -25.78
C GLY A 363 -41.93 14.53 -25.55
N SER A 364 -42.48 15.68 -25.92
CA SER A 364 -43.89 16.06 -25.87
C SER A 364 -44.34 16.54 -27.22
#